data_AF-A0A915J283-F1
#
_entry.id   AF-A0A915J283-F1
#
_cell.length_a   1.000
_cell.length_b   1.000
_cell.length_c   1.000
_cell.angle_alpha   90.00
_cell.angle_beta   90.00
_cell.angle_gamma   90.00
#
_symmetry.space_group_name_H-M   'P 1'
#
loop_
_entity.id
_entity.type
_entity.pdbx_description
1 polymer ?
#
loop_
_entity_poly.entity_id
_entity_poly.type
_entity_poly.pdbx_seq_one_letter_code
_entity_poly.pdbx_strand_id
1 'polypeptide(L)'
;ERKIGDEFEKILLHNEQLNAQQAELRAEAFEEKKRQIERSTREEVKDFLRRTEEELKNRELEVEQFIEMSQNYVTPENLNQKLLDALENPLDLEFAIDTAGNVYTGNKTKKYLEEFLSIETKFSAESAPCVRTGKLEPKEIA
;
A
#
# COMPACT_ATOMS: atom_id res chain seq x y z
N GLU A 1 -71.40 33.43 -26.34
CA GLU A 1 -70.88 33.38 -24.95
C GLU A 1 -71.28 32.10 -24.22
N ARG A 2 -72.57 31.82 -23.93
CA ARG A 2 -72.98 30.57 -23.23
C ARG A 2 -72.44 29.26 -23.82
N LYS A 3 -72.52 29.06 -25.15
CA LYS A 3 -72.00 27.85 -25.81
C LYS A 3 -70.50 27.63 -25.63
N ILE A 4 -69.73 28.71 -25.49
CA ILE A 4 -68.26 28.64 -25.33
C ILE A 4 -67.92 28.17 -23.91
N GLY A 5 -68.70 28.59 -22.90
CA GLY A 5 -68.55 28.11 -21.52
C GLY A 5 -68.89 26.63 -21.37
N ASP A 6 -69.99 26.18 -21.98
CA ASP A 6 -70.43 24.77 -21.93
C ASP A 6 -69.43 23.81 -22.62
N GLU A 7 -68.81 24.25 -23.72
CA GLU A 7 -67.75 23.49 -24.40
C GLU A 7 -66.46 23.46 -23.57
N PHE A 8 -66.13 24.57 -22.91
CA PHE A 8 -64.97 24.67 -22.04
C PHE A 8 -65.06 23.75 -20.83
N GLU A 9 -66.23 23.66 -20.17
CA GLU A 9 -66.47 22.72 -19.06
C GLU A 9 -66.31 21.26 -19.48
N LYS A 10 -66.80 20.89 -20.67
CA LYS A 10 -66.63 19.53 -21.20
C LYS A 10 -65.16 19.18 -21.43
N ILE A 11 -64.37 20.13 -21.92
CA ILE A 11 -62.93 19.94 -22.12
C ILE A 11 -62.21 19.78 -20.78
N LEU A 12 -62.58 20.57 -19.77
CA LEU A 12 -62.02 20.47 -18.42
C LEU A 12 -62.28 19.10 -17.79
N LEU A 13 -63.53 18.64 -17.87
CA LEU A 13 -63.93 17.35 -17.32
C LEU A 13 -63.23 16.17 -18.03
N HIS A 14 -63.04 16.28 -19.35
CA HIS A 14 -62.26 15.31 -20.10
C HIS A 14 -60.76 15.34 -19.71
N ASN A 15 -60.20 16.53 -19.47
CA ASN A 15 -58.80 16.68 -19.03
C ASN A 15 -58.59 16.08 -17.64
N GLU A 16 -59.51 16.30 -16.71
CA GLU A 16 -59.47 15.70 -15.38
C GLU A 16 -59.50 14.17 -15.44
N GLN A 17 -60.37 13.59 -16.30
CA GLN A 17 -60.43 12.15 -16.50
C GLN A 17 -59.11 11.58 -17.06
N LEU A 18 -58.52 12.24 -18.06
CA LEU A 18 -57.23 11.83 -18.62
C LEU A 18 -56.09 11.98 -17.61
N ASN A 19 -56.09 13.05 -16.81
CA ASN A 19 -55.10 13.26 -15.76
C ASN A 19 -55.20 12.21 -14.66
N ALA A 20 -56.41 11.78 -14.30
CA ALA A 20 -56.64 10.71 -13.33
C ALA A 20 -56.09 9.38 -13.84
N GLN A 21 -56.41 9.00 -15.08
CA GLN A 21 -55.86 7.79 -15.72
C GLN A 21 -54.33 7.83 -15.80
N GLN A 22 -53.76 8.98 -16.16
CA GLN A 22 -52.30 9.17 -16.21
C GLN A 22 -51.65 9.18 -14.83
N ALA A 23 -52.37 9.59 -13.78
CA ALA A 23 -51.88 9.51 -12.40
C ALA A 23 -51.78 8.07 -11.92
N GLU A 24 -52.77 7.22 -12.23
CA GLU A 24 -52.74 5.78 -11.92
C GLU A 24 -51.56 5.08 -12.62
N LEU A 25 -51.39 5.29 -13.92
CA LEU A 25 -50.26 4.74 -14.68
C LEU A 25 -48.89 5.19 -14.13
N ARG A 26 -48.79 6.44 -13.69
CA ARG A 26 -47.56 6.95 -13.04
C ARG A 26 -47.30 6.29 -11.70
N ALA A 27 -48.33 6.03 -10.90
CA ALA A 27 -48.20 5.37 -9.61
C ALA A 27 -47.71 3.93 -9.78
N GLU A 28 -48.28 3.18 -10.73
CA GLU A 28 -47.83 1.82 -11.06
C GLU A 28 -46.37 1.79 -11.54
N ALA A 29 -46.01 2.70 -12.46
CA ALA A 29 -44.65 2.80 -12.97
C ALA A 29 -43.65 3.20 -11.88
N PHE A 30 -44.07 4.03 -10.92
CA PHE A 30 -43.25 4.40 -9.77
C PHE A 30 -42.98 3.20 -8.86
N GLU A 31 -44.00 2.42 -8.52
CA GLU A 31 -43.85 1.23 -7.68
C GLU A 31 -42.97 0.16 -8.33
N GLU A 32 -43.05 -0.02 -9.65
CA GLU A 32 -42.15 -0.92 -10.37
C GLU A 32 -40.70 -0.43 -10.33
N LYS A 33 -40.46 0.86 -10.59
CA LYS A 33 -39.11 1.45 -10.48
C LYS A 33 -38.55 1.35 -9.08
N LYS A 34 -39.37 1.60 -8.06
CA LYS A 34 -38.99 1.46 -6.65
C LYS A 34 -38.53 0.03 -6.36
N ARG A 35 -39.30 -0.98 -6.78
CA ARG A 35 -38.94 -2.40 -6.62
C ARG A 35 -37.64 -2.76 -7.34
N GLN A 36 -37.40 -2.18 -8.52
CA GLN A 36 -36.15 -2.39 -9.26
C GLN A 36 -34.94 -1.78 -8.53
N ILE A 37 -35.08 -0.55 -8.03
CA ILE A 37 -34.04 0.13 -7.25
C ILE A 37 -33.75 -0.65 -5.96
N GLU A 38 -34.78 -1.07 -5.23
CA GLU A 38 -34.61 -1.88 -4.01
C GLU A 38 -33.84 -3.18 -4.29
N ARG A 39 -34.11 -3.82 -5.44
CA ARG A 39 -33.38 -5.02 -5.86
C ARG A 39 -31.92 -4.71 -6.18
N SER A 40 -31.65 -3.70 -7.01
CA SER A 40 -30.28 -3.36 -7.41
C SER A 40 -29.45 -2.90 -6.21
N THR A 41 -30.01 -2.04 -5.35
CA THR A 41 -29.34 -1.61 -4.11
C THR A 41 -29.04 -2.80 -3.20
N ARG A 42 -29.95 -3.77 -3.07
CA ARG A 42 -29.70 -4.96 -2.25
C ARG A 42 -28.55 -5.81 -2.81
N GLU A 43 -28.45 -5.94 -4.13
CA GLU A 43 -27.36 -6.67 -4.78
C GLU A 43 -26.03 -5.94 -4.59
N GLU A 44 -26.00 -4.62 -4.79
CA GLU A 44 -24.81 -3.78 -4.56
C GLU A 44 -24.30 -3.88 -3.12
N VAL A 45 -25.21 -3.81 -2.14
CA VAL A 45 -24.86 -3.95 -0.71
C VAL A 45 -24.26 -5.34 -0.43
N LYS A 46 -24.83 -6.41 -0.99
CA LYS A 46 -24.28 -7.76 -0.81
C LYS A 46 -22.88 -7.89 -1.41
N ASP A 47 -22.67 -7.36 -2.61
CA ASP A 47 -21.36 -7.40 -3.26
C ASP A 47 -20.33 -6.58 -2.51
N PHE A 48 -20.72 -5.41 -1.99
CA PHE A 48 -19.86 -4.59 -1.16
C PHE A 48 -19.44 -5.35 0.10
N LEU A 49 -20.39 -5.93 0.83
CA LEU A 49 -20.10 -6.71 2.05
C LEU A 49 -19.13 -7.87 1.77
N ARG A 50 -19.36 -8.63 0.70
CA ARG A 50 -18.48 -9.72 0.29
C ARG A 50 -17.05 -9.25 0.03
N ARG A 51 -16.87 -8.18 -0.75
CA ARG A 51 -15.54 -7.61 -1.03
C ARG A 51 -14.86 -7.14 0.25
N THR A 52 -15.59 -6.45 1.11
CA THR A 52 -15.03 -5.98 2.39
C THR A 52 -14.62 -7.13 3.30
N GLU A 53 -15.39 -8.22 3.35
CA GLU A 53 -15.03 -9.41 4.13
C GLU A 53 -13.77 -10.10 3.58
N GLU A 54 -13.64 -10.21 2.26
CA GLU A 54 -12.44 -10.76 1.61
C GLU A 54 -11.20 -9.89 1.90
N GLU A 55 -11.34 -8.57 1.78
CA GLU A 55 -10.26 -7.62 2.09
C GLU A 55 -9.85 -7.67 3.57
N LEU A 56 -10.82 -7.73 4.48
CA LEU A 56 -10.55 -7.83 5.92
C LEU A 56 -9.76 -9.09 6.25
N LYS A 57 -10.18 -10.24 5.72
CA LYS A 57 -9.45 -11.51 5.91
C LYS A 57 -8.03 -11.44 5.40
N ASN A 58 -7.81 -10.85 4.22
CA ASN A 58 -6.46 -10.70 3.68
C ASN A 58 -5.60 -9.80 4.56
N ARG A 59 -6.16 -8.70 5.08
CA ARG A 59 -5.43 -7.81 5.99
C ARG A 59 -5.14 -8.46 7.35
N GLU A 60 -6.06 -9.27 7.87
CA GLU A 60 -5.83 -10.04 9.08
C GLU A 60 -4.64 -11.00 8.89
N LEU A 61 -4.60 -11.73 7.77
CA LEU A 61 -3.47 -12.60 7.43
C LEU A 61 -2.15 -11.85 7.29
N GLU A 62 -2.16 -10.68 6.65
CA GLU A 62 -0.96 -9.82 6.54
C GLU A 62 -0.47 -9.40 7.93
N VAL A 63 -1.37 -8.97 8.82
CA VAL A 63 -1.01 -8.58 10.19
C VAL A 63 -0.45 -9.75 10.98
N GLU A 64 -1.03 -10.94 10.86
CA GLU A 64 -0.51 -12.15 11.50
C GLU A 64 0.91 -12.46 11.02
N GLN A 65 1.15 -12.42 9.70
CA GLN A 65 2.49 -12.61 9.12
C GLN A 65 3.48 -11.56 9.64
N PHE A 66 3.07 -10.30 9.73
CA PHE A 66 3.92 -9.24 10.29
C PHE A 66 4.26 -9.48 11.76
N ILE A 67 3.29 -9.94 12.57
CA ILE A 67 3.53 -10.27 13.98
C ILE A 67 4.55 -11.40 14.09
N GLU A 68 4.43 -12.46 13.29
CA GLU A 68 5.41 -13.55 13.26
C GLU A 68 6.80 -13.06 12.85
N MET A 69 6.89 -12.24 11.80
CA MET A 69 8.15 -11.66 11.34
C MET A 69 8.77 -10.71 12.37
N SER A 70 7.95 -9.97 13.12
CA SER A 70 8.41 -8.99 14.10
C SER A 70 9.24 -9.60 15.23
N GLN A 71 9.01 -10.87 15.56
CA GLN A 71 9.80 -11.61 16.55
C GLN A 71 11.27 -11.73 16.14
N ASN A 72 11.57 -11.65 14.84
CA ASN A 72 12.93 -11.77 14.30
C ASN A 72 13.64 -10.42 14.14
N TYR A 73 12.99 -9.30 14.47
CA TYR A 73 13.56 -7.97 14.30
C TYR A 73 14.72 -7.71 15.25
N VAL A 74 15.59 -6.81 14.83
CA VAL A 74 16.76 -6.40 15.63
C VAL A 74 16.30 -5.37 16.66
N THR A 75 16.39 -5.73 17.94
CA THR A 75 16.21 -4.83 19.08
C THR A 75 17.57 -4.45 19.67
N PRO A 76 17.67 -3.36 20.47
CA PRO A 76 18.93 -2.98 21.12
C PRO A 76 19.55 -4.11 21.95
N GLU A 77 18.72 -4.95 22.56
CA GLU A 77 19.15 -6.07 23.40
C GLU A 77 19.69 -7.25 22.56
N ASN A 78 19.10 -7.50 21.38
CA ASN A 78 19.49 -8.60 20.49
C ASN A 78 20.54 -8.19 19.42
N LEU A 79 20.94 -6.93 19.40
CA LEU A 79 21.81 -6.37 18.35
C LEU A 79 23.14 -7.12 18.22
N ASN A 80 23.85 -7.34 19.33
CA ASN A 80 25.16 -7.98 19.31
C ASN A 80 25.09 -9.44 18.83
N GLN A 81 24.05 -10.17 19.25
CA GLN A 81 23.85 -11.57 18.85
C GLN A 81 23.51 -11.67 17.35
N LYS A 82 22.59 -10.83 16.87
CA LYS A 82 22.24 -10.78 15.43
C LYS A 82 23.42 -10.35 14.56
N LEU A 83 24.28 -9.47 15.06
CA LEU A 83 25.49 -9.05 14.33
C LEU A 83 26.48 -10.21 14.16
N LEU A 84 26.72 -10.99 15.23
CA LEU A 84 27.59 -12.16 15.16
C LEU A 84 27.05 -13.22 14.21
N ASP A 85 25.74 -13.50 14.28
CA ASP A 85 25.07 -14.44 13.38
C ASP A 85 25.19 -14.02 11.90
N ALA A 86 24.96 -12.73 11.60
CA ALA A 86 25.10 -12.20 10.24
C ALA A 86 26.55 -12.27 9.71
N LEU A 87 27.55 -12.11 10.60
CA LEU A 87 28.96 -12.24 10.22
C LEU A 87 29.38 -13.70 10.02
N GLU A 88 28.78 -14.63 10.73
CA GLU A 88 29.04 -16.06 10.60
C GLU A 88 28.36 -16.66 9.37
N ASN A 89 27.14 -16.20 9.06
CA ASN A 89 26.29 -16.70 7.99
C ASN A 89 26.02 -15.63 6.92
N PRO A 90 27.00 -15.30 6.05
CA PRO A 90 26.79 -14.35 4.95
C PRO A 90 25.80 -14.91 3.93
N LEU A 91 24.76 -14.14 3.59
CA LEU A 91 23.76 -14.54 2.59
C LEU A 91 24.15 -14.06 1.20
N ASP A 92 24.23 -14.99 0.24
CA ASP A 92 24.36 -14.68 -1.19
C ASP A 92 22.98 -14.54 -1.82
N LEU A 93 22.73 -13.40 -2.47
CA LEU A 93 21.50 -13.13 -3.22
C LEU A 93 21.74 -13.17 -4.74
N GLU A 94 22.94 -13.54 -5.19
CA GLU A 94 23.26 -13.66 -6.61
C GLU A 94 22.59 -14.90 -7.22
N PHE A 95 21.78 -14.65 -8.26
CA PHE A 95 21.19 -15.69 -9.09
C PHE A 95 21.20 -15.30 -10.56
N ALA A 96 21.28 -16.28 -11.44
CA ALA A 96 21.13 -16.14 -12.88
C ALA A 96 19.82 -16.81 -13.32
N ILE A 97 19.21 -16.29 -14.39
CA ILE A 97 18.01 -16.87 -15.01
C ILE A 97 18.30 -17.11 -16.48
N ASP A 98 17.99 -18.29 -16.99
CA ASP A 98 18.11 -18.60 -18.41
C ASP A 98 16.87 -18.17 -19.22
N THR A 99 16.92 -18.29 -20.54
CA THR A 99 15.79 -17.95 -21.42
C THR A 99 14.60 -18.91 -21.29
N ALA A 100 14.77 -20.07 -20.65
CA ALA A 100 13.72 -21.02 -20.32
C ALA A 100 13.10 -20.76 -18.92
N GLY A 101 13.62 -19.78 -18.17
CA GLY A 101 13.17 -19.41 -16.83
C GLY A 101 13.78 -20.22 -15.68
N ASN A 102 14.80 -21.04 -15.91
CA ASN A 102 15.49 -21.78 -14.86
C ASN A 102 16.40 -20.84 -14.05
N VAL A 103 16.28 -20.92 -12.71
CA VAL A 103 17.07 -20.12 -11.77
C VAL A 103 18.31 -20.90 -11.33
N TYR A 104 19.48 -20.28 -11.46
CA TYR A 104 20.76 -20.81 -11.02
C TYR A 104 21.33 -19.92 -9.92
N THR A 105 21.46 -20.44 -8.71
CA THR A 105 22.05 -19.72 -7.57
C THR A 105 23.54 -20.03 -7.44
N GLY A 106 24.30 -19.08 -6.89
CA GLY A 106 25.73 -19.26 -6.58
C GLY A 106 26.02 -20.36 -5.55
N ASN A 107 27.31 -20.67 -5.37
CA ASN A 107 27.77 -21.58 -4.31
C ASN A 107 27.74 -20.89 -2.94
N LYS A 108 27.66 -21.68 -1.86
CA LYS A 108 27.68 -21.16 -0.48
C LYS A 108 28.87 -20.21 -0.28
N THR A 109 28.55 -18.97 0.08
CA THR A 109 29.47 -17.92 0.50
C THR A 109 30.31 -18.40 1.67
N LYS A 110 31.63 -18.31 1.53
CA LYS A 110 32.54 -18.54 2.66
C LYS A 110 32.50 -17.28 3.54
N LYS A 111 32.47 -17.47 4.87
CA LYS A 111 32.74 -16.41 5.86
C LYS A 111 33.97 -15.62 5.40
N TYR A 112 33.95 -14.29 5.58
CA TYR A 112 35.04 -13.39 5.19
C TYR A 112 36.39 -14.07 5.40
N LEU A 113 37.19 -14.19 4.33
CA LEU A 113 38.54 -14.75 4.39
C LEU A 113 39.25 -14.13 5.61
N GLU A 114 39.64 -14.96 6.58
CA GLU A 114 40.43 -14.53 7.75
C GLU A 114 41.72 -13.79 7.33
N GLU A 115 42.16 -13.98 6.08
CA GLU A 115 43.26 -13.25 5.45
C GLU A 115 43.04 -11.72 5.38
N PHE A 116 41.79 -11.22 5.29
CA PHE A 116 41.53 -9.77 5.18
C PHE A 116 41.45 -9.04 6.54
N LEU A 117 41.24 -9.76 7.65
CA LEU A 117 41.34 -9.16 8.99
C LEU A 117 42.80 -8.93 9.43
N SER A 118 43.75 -9.54 8.72
CA SER A 118 45.20 -9.41 8.96
C SER A 118 45.85 -8.28 8.17
N ILE A 119 45.07 -7.37 7.58
CA ILE A 119 45.61 -6.08 7.12
C ILE A 119 45.96 -5.27 8.38
N GLU A 120 47.05 -5.63 9.04
CA GLU A 120 47.89 -4.65 9.68
C GLU A 120 48.22 -3.65 8.58
N THR A 121 47.46 -2.56 8.49
CA THR A 121 47.89 -1.41 7.72
C THR A 121 49.18 -0.97 8.40
N LYS A 122 50.31 -1.49 7.91
CA LYS A 122 51.62 -0.91 8.16
C LYS A 122 51.54 0.47 7.55
N PHE A 123 51.09 1.43 8.36
CA PHE A 123 51.09 2.82 8.00
C PHE A 123 52.56 3.14 7.71
N SER A 124 52.93 3.27 6.44
CA SER A 124 54.26 3.72 6.07
C SER A 124 54.48 5.04 6.80
N ALA A 125 55.60 5.16 7.51
CA ALA A 125 55.96 6.36 8.28
C ALA A 125 55.96 7.64 7.42
N GLU A 126 55.97 7.49 6.09
CA GLU A 126 55.92 8.56 5.10
C GLU A 126 54.54 9.23 4.99
N SER A 127 53.46 8.59 5.46
CA SER A 127 52.10 9.15 5.40
C SER A 127 51.65 9.78 6.74
N ALA A 128 52.56 9.94 7.70
CA ALA A 128 52.25 10.63 8.95
C ALA A 128 51.85 12.09 8.66
N PRO A 129 50.75 12.61 9.25
CA PRO A 129 50.37 14.00 9.05
C PRO A 129 51.47 14.93 9.58
N CYS A 130 52.14 15.66 8.69
CA CYS A 130 53.08 16.71 9.04
C CYS A 130 52.30 17.88 9.65
N VAL A 131 52.15 17.86 10.98
CA VAL A 131 51.69 19.04 11.72
C VAL A 131 52.83 20.05 11.70
N ARG A 132 52.76 21.05 10.81
CA ARG A 132 53.68 22.20 10.86
C ARG A 132 53.39 22.99 12.14
N THR A 133 54.14 22.71 13.20
CA THR A 133 54.15 23.54 14.39
C THR A 133 54.90 24.83 14.06
N GLY A 134 54.14 25.87 13.69
CA GLY A 134 54.68 27.21 13.59
C GLY A 134 55.07 27.70 15.00
N LYS A 135 56.35 28.00 15.22
CA LYS A 135 56.74 28.78 16.39
C LYS A 135 56.30 30.23 16.15
N LEU A 136 55.31 30.68 16.91
CA LEU A 136 55.05 32.11 17.06
C LEU A 136 56.09 32.66 18.01
N GLU A 137 57.10 33.34 17.47
CA GLU A 137 58.04 34.12 18.29
C GLU A 137 57.27 35.30 18.93
N PRO A 138 57.44 35.56 20.24
CA PRO A 138 56.75 36.65 20.90
C PRO A 138 57.23 37.99 20.34
N LYS A 139 56.28 38.81 19.89
CA LYS A 139 56.54 40.15 19.36
C LYS A 139 56.92 41.04 20.55
N GLU A 140 58.18 41.45 20.63
CA GLU A 140 58.60 42.48 21.60
C GLU A 140 57.88 43.79 21.27
N ILE A 141 57.16 44.30 22.27
CA ILE A 141 56.49 45.60 22.21
C ILE A 141 57.50 46.61 22.74
N ALA A 142 57.94 47.53 21.88
CA ALA A 142 58.67 48.74 22.24
C ALA A 142 57.75 49.96 22.05
#